data_AF-A0A358DR93-F1
#
_entry.id   AF-A0A358DR93-F1
#
_cell.length_a   1.000
_cell.length_b   1.000
_cell.length_c   1.000
_cell.angle_alpha   90.00
_cell.angle_beta   90.00
_cell.angle_gamma   90.00
#
_symmetry.space_group_name_H-M   'P 1'
#
loop_
_entity.id
_entity.type
_entity.pdbx_description
1 polymer ?
#
loop_
_entity_poly.entity_id
_entity_poly.type
_entity_poly.pdbx_seq_one_letter_code
_entity_poly.pdbx_strand_id
1 'polypeptide(L)'
;MGYGYSAPPNWAGNLETSAQWKGYLRLPGQLRFRSRIGARWNLTDAPHPSDLMVVGGMTTLRGFLTNRIGPVLQDDPRLVVGGDRVAQGSVELGRPLNSVLEPFIFADAANAFSRENGWFHEPNTVRPLVGGMALSTGFGILVRLPVLPLRFEWGWPLTRGETDPEWLFSLGVGTGV
;
A
#
# COMPACT_ATOMS: atom_id res chain seq x y z
N MET A 1 -36.71 -23.67 21.21
CA MET A 1 -36.65 -22.28 20.68
C MET A 1 -35.31 -22.14 19.96
N GLY A 2 -35.30 -22.27 18.64
CA GLY A 2 -34.07 -22.16 17.84
C GLY A 2 -33.83 -20.70 17.48
N TYR A 3 -32.69 -20.15 17.91
CA TYR A 3 -32.20 -18.87 17.41
C TYR A 3 -31.75 -19.09 15.97
N GLY A 4 -32.62 -18.76 15.02
CA GLY A 4 -32.27 -18.70 13.61
C GLY A 4 -31.31 -17.54 13.41
N TYR A 5 -30.03 -17.82 13.19
CA TYR A 5 -29.15 -16.87 12.53
C TYR A 5 -29.65 -16.73 11.10
N SER A 6 -30.38 -15.66 10.82
CA SER A 6 -30.68 -15.24 9.45
C SER A 6 -29.33 -15.08 8.75
N ALA A 7 -29.03 -15.95 7.79
CA ALA A 7 -27.90 -15.71 6.90
C ALA A 7 -28.15 -14.34 6.23
N PRO A 8 -27.22 -13.38 6.30
CA PRO A 8 -27.40 -12.11 5.62
C PRO A 8 -27.64 -12.34 4.13
N PRO A 9 -28.35 -11.43 3.45
CA PRO A 9 -28.63 -11.54 2.02
C PRO A 9 -27.36 -11.87 1.23
N ASN A 10 -27.43 -12.80 0.29
CA ASN A 10 -26.32 -13.30 -0.53
C ASN A 10 -25.74 -12.27 -1.52
N TRP A 11 -26.18 -11.01 -1.43
CA TRP A 11 -25.66 -9.90 -2.20
C TRP A 11 -25.08 -8.87 -1.23
N ALA A 12 -23.76 -8.76 -1.19
CA ALA A 12 -23.06 -7.67 -0.51
C ALA A 12 -22.85 -6.54 -1.51
N GLY A 13 -23.65 -5.48 -1.39
CA GLY A 13 -23.53 -4.29 -2.20
C GLY A 13 -22.48 -3.35 -1.64
N ASN A 14 -21.51 -2.95 -2.45
CA ASN A 14 -20.51 -1.96 -2.08
C ASN A 14 -20.28 -0.95 -3.20
N LEU A 15 -19.89 0.24 -2.81
CA LEU A 15 -19.39 1.27 -3.69
C LEU A 15 -17.95 1.55 -3.28
N GLU A 16 -17.02 1.48 -4.23
CA GLU A 16 -15.65 1.98 -4.03
C GLU A 16 -15.47 3.22 -4.91
N THR A 17 -14.97 4.29 -4.32
CA THR A 17 -14.34 5.36 -5.10
C THR A 17 -12.87 5.40 -4.80
N SER A 18 -12.12 5.75 -5.84
CA SER A 18 -10.73 6.11 -5.68
C SER A 18 -10.38 7.24 -6.63
N ALA A 19 -9.49 8.11 -6.16
CA ALA A 19 -8.81 9.10 -6.96
C ALA A 19 -7.33 8.76 -6.97
N GLN A 20 -6.73 8.77 -8.16
CA GLN A 20 -5.31 8.50 -8.34
C GLN A 20 -4.69 9.63 -9.16
N TRP A 21 -3.56 10.14 -8.67
CA TRP A 21 -2.74 11.11 -9.37
C TRP A 21 -1.37 10.49 -9.66
N LYS A 22 -0.89 10.69 -10.88
CA LYS A 22 0.46 10.32 -11.30
C LYS A 22 1.05 11.47 -12.08
N GLY A 23 2.32 11.75 -11.86
CA GLY A 23 3.02 12.77 -12.64
C GLY A 23 4.52 12.56 -12.64
N TYR A 24 5.14 13.23 -13.61
CA TYR A 24 6.58 13.14 -13.85
C TYR A 24 7.13 14.52 -14.15
N LEU A 25 8.23 14.88 -13.51
CA LEU A 25 8.97 16.09 -13.80
C LEU A 25 10.37 15.72 -14.32
N ARG A 26 10.75 16.29 -15.46
CA ARG A 26 12.08 16.13 -16.04
C ARG A 26 12.97 17.24 -15.51
N LEU A 27 13.83 16.88 -14.56
CA LEU A 27 14.96 17.67 -14.07
C LEU A 27 16.24 17.05 -14.70
N PRO A 28 17.48 17.30 -14.23
CA PRO A 28 18.64 16.49 -14.66
C PRO A 28 18.48 14.96 -14.39
N GLY A 29 17.44 14.57 -13.64
CA GLY A 29 16.87 13.23 -13.57
C GLY A 29 15.35 13.25 -13.76
N GLN A 30 14.66 12.16 -13.46
CA GLN A 30 13.21 12.07 -13.53
C GLN A 30 12.62 11.92 -12.12
N LEU A 31 11.93 12.95 -11.65
CA LEU A 31 11.09 12.86 -10.47
C LEU A 31 9.75 12.26 -10.89
N ARG A 32 9.31 11.19 -10.22
CA ARG A 32 8.00 10.57 -10.40
C ARG A 32 7.24 10.70 -9.09
N PHE A 33 5.95 10.96 -9.16
CA PHE A 33 5.09 10.89 -7.99
C PHE A 33 3.81 10.13 -8.31
N ARG A 34 3.30 9.47 -7.29
CA ARG A 34 2.03 8.75 -7.32
C ARG A 34 1.30 9.00 -6.01
N SER A 35 0.02 9.31 -6.09
CA SER A 35 -0.85 9.40 -4.94
C SER A 35 -2.16 8.68 -5.24
N ARG A 36 -2.71 7.99 -4.24
CA ARG A 36 -4.03 7.36 -4.29
C ARG A 36 -4.76 7.65 -2.98
N ILE A 37 -6.00 8.10 -3.09
CA ILE A 37 -6.95 8.16 -1.97
C ILE A 37 -8.17 7.37 -2.40
N GLY A 38 -8.63 6.46 -1.56
CA GLY A 38 -9.80 5.64 -1.83
C GLY A 38 -10.67 5.47 -0.60
N ALA A 39 -11.98 5.41 -0.82
CA ALA A 39 -12.96 5.16 0.21
C ALA A 39 -13.99 4.17 -0.31
N ARG A 40 -14.49 3.36 0.62
CA ARG A 40 -15.48 2.34 0.36
C ARG A 40 -16.69 2.59 1.23
N TRP A 41 -17.86 2.43 0.62
CA TRP A 41 -19.15 2.52 1.29
C TRP A 41 -19.86 1.19 1.16
N ASN A 42 -20.28 0.66 2.30
CA ASN A 42 -21.10 -0.54 2.36
C ASN A 42 -22.56 -0.11 2.19
N LEU A 43 -23.24 -0.68 1.19
CA LEU A 43 -24.68 -0.49 0.98
C LEU A 43 -25.50 -1.53 1.76
N THR A 44 -24.82 -2.47 2.44
CA THR A 44 -25.38 -3.54 3.26
C THR A 44 -24.66 -3.60 4.62
N ASP A 45 -25.28 -4.23 5.61
CA ASP A 45 -24.92 -4.08 7.04
C ASP A 45 -23.54 -4.63 7.46
N ALA A 46 -22.83 -5.35 6.60
CA ALA A 46 -21.47 -5.79 6.89
C ALA A 46 -20.58 -5.87 5.64
N PRO A 47 -19.39 -5.23 5.63
CA PRO A 47 -18.40 -5.47 4.59
C PRO A 47 -17.90 -6.90 4.67
N HIS A 48 -17.74 -7.56 3.51
CA HIS A 48 -17.04 -8.82 3.46
C HIS A 48 -15.52 -8.57 3.64
N PRO A 49 -14.78 -9.36 4.44
CA PRO A 49 -13.36 -9.12 4.71
C PRO A 49 -12.46 -9.05 3.47
N SER A 50 -12.81 -9.79 2.41
CA SER A 50 -12.10 -9.74 1.11
C SER A 50 -12.13 -8.38 0.45
N ASP A 51 -13.07 -7.53 0.85
CA ASP A 51 -13.33 -6.27 0.20
C ASP A 51 -12.74 -5.07 0.94
N LEU A 52 -12.09 -5.34 2.08
CA LEU A 52 -11.37 -4.35 2.85
C LEU A 52 -10.04 -4.03 2.17
N MET A 53 -9.68 -2.76 2.23
CA MET A 53 -8.47 -2.23 1.66
C MET A 53 -7.29 -2.51 2.59
N VAL A 54 -6.20 -2.98 2.01
CA VAL A 54 -4.93 -3.23 2.69
C VAL A 54 -3.82 -2.68 1.82
N VAL A 55 -2.71 -2.28 2.45
CA VAL A 55 -1.51 -1.84 1.72
C VAL A 55 -0.29 -2.62 2.18
N GLY A 56 0.77 -2.52 1.39
CA GLY A 56 2.02 -3.25 1.55
C GLY A 56 2.40 -3.96 0.26
N GLY A 57 3.70 -4.05 0.00
CA GLY A 57 4.26 -4.66 -1.21
C GLY A 57 4.58 -3.65 -2.29
N MET A 58 5.08 -4.18 -3.41
CA MET A 58 5.80 -3.43 -4.44
C MET A 58 5.02 -2.28 -5.10
N THR A 59 3.69 -2.37 -5.16
CA THR A 59 2.84 -1.39 -5.87
C THR A 59 2.25 -0.31 -4.96
N THR A 60 2.24 -0.54 -3.65
CA THR A 60 1.62 0.38 -2.69
C THR A 60 2.63 1.00 -1.72
N LEU A 61 3.40 0.17 -1.02
CA LEU A 61 4.32 0.58 0.05
C LEU A 61 5.46 -0.43 0.11
N ARG A 62 6.58 -0.07 -0.52
CA ARG A 62 7.74 -0.96 -0.68
C ARG A 62 8.48 -1.12 0.65
N GLY A 63 9.30 -2.17 0.75
CA GLY A 63 9.95 -2.50 2.02
C GLY A 63 9.06 -3.26 3.01
N PHE A 64 7.74 -3.27 2.79
CA PHE A 64 6.78 -4.05 3.57
C PHE A 64 6.26 -5.26 2.78
N LEU A 65 5.93 -6.33 3.52
CA LEU A 65 5.25 -7.49 2.95
C LEU A 65 3.86 -7.12 2.43
N THR A 66 3.40 -7.86 1.42
CA THR A 66 2.10 -7.62 0.78
C THR A 66 0.95 -7.70 1.78
N ASN A 67 0.03 -6.73 1.73
CA ASN A 67 -1.19 -6.68 2.54
C ASN A 67 -0.96 -6.73 4.07
N ARG A 68 0.18 -6.20 4.55
CA ARG A 68 0.51 -6.18 5.98
C ARG A 68 0.25 -4.86 6.71
N ILE A 69 -0.29 -3.87 6.00
CA ILE A 69 -0.58 -2.55 6.57
C ILE A 69 -2.09 -2.28 6.50
N GLY A 70 -2.66 -1.99 7.66
CA GLY A 70 -4.05 -1.65 7.85
C GLY A 70 -4.49 -1.93 9.29
N PRO A 71 -5.78 -1.72 9.61
CA PRO A 71 -6.37 -2.10 10.88
C PRO A 71 -6.16 -3.60 11.17
N VAL A 72 -5.83 -3.90 12.42
CA VAL A 72 -5.63 -5.28 12.90
C VAL A 72 -6.79 -5.72 13.79
N LEU A 73 -6.93 -7.02 13.97
CA LEU A 73 -7.91 -7.57 14.91
C LEU A 73 -7.48 -7.24 16.35
N GLN A 74 -8.43 -6.83 17.20
CA GLN A 74 -8.13 -6.45 18.58
C GLN A 74 -7.54 -7.60 19.40
N ASP A 75 -7.96 -8.83 19.12
CA ASP A 75 -7.53 -10.05 19.81
C ASP A 75 -6.22 -10.65 19.27
N ASP A 76 -5.85 -10.32 18.01
CA ASP A 76 -4.57 -10.72 17.42
C ASP A 76 -4.00 -9.60 16.53
N PRO A 77 -3.07 -8.79 17.07
CA PRO A 77 -2.44 -7.70 16.34
C PRO A 77 -1.61 -8.13 15.12
N ARG A 78 -1.35 -9.43 14.95
CA ARG A 78 -0.65 -9.97 13.77
C ARG A 78 -1.57 -10.14 12.56
N LEU A 79 -2.89 -10.16 12.79
CA LEU A 79 -3.90 -10.36 11.76
C LEU A 79 -4.41 -9.02 11.27
N VAL A 80 -4.01 -8.64 10.05
CA VAL A 80 -4.50 -7.44 9.37
C VAL A 80 -5.86 -7.76 8.77
N VAL A 81 -6.89 -7.03 9.22
CA VAL A 81 -8.26 -7.17 8.75
C VAL A 81 -8.51 -6.27 7.55
N GLY A 82 -7.84 -5.12 7.50
CA GLY A 82 -8.01 -4.11 6.45
C GLY A 82 -9.01 -3.03 6.84
N GLY A 83 -9.04 -1.96 6.04
CA GLY A 83 -9.83 -0.76 6.27
C GLY A 83 -10.84 -0.48 5.16
N ASP A 84 -11.76 0.45 5.39
CA ASP A 84 -12.70 0.94 4.36
C ASP A 84 -12.13 2.13 3.57
N ARG A 85 -10.94 2.62 3.95
CA ARG A 85 -10.29 3.78 3.35
C ARG A 85 -8.82 3.49 3.14
N VAL A 86 -8.23 4.13 2.14
CA VAL A 86 -6.80 4.04 1.84
C VAL A 86 -6.24 5.41 1.48
N ALA A 87 -5.07 5.73 2.01
CA ALA A 87 -4.23 6.81 1.52
C ALA A 87 -2.85 6.24 1.16
N GLN A 88 -2.33 6.64 0.01
CA GLN A 88 -1.03 6.25 -0.49
C GLN A 88 -0.39 7.46 -1.16
N GLY A 89 0.89 7.68 -0.88
CA GLY A 89 1.78 8.61 -1.56
C GLY A 89 3.11 7.94 -1.82
N SER A 90 3.72 8.23 -2.97
CA SER A 90 5.02 7.72 -3.37
C SER A 90 5.72 8.77 -4.20
N VAL A 91 7.00 8.99 -3.90
CA VAL A 91 7.90 9.85 -4.65
C VAL A 91 9.13 9.05 -5.03
N GLU A 92 9.53 9.15 -6.28
CA GLU A 92 10.72 8.50 -6.82
C GLU A 92 11.59 9.51 -7.53
N LEU A 93 12.90 9.39 -7.35
CA LEU A 93 13.87 10.15 -8.10
C LEU A 93 14.81 9.17 -8.80
N GLY A 94 14.67 9.09 -10.13
CA GLY A 94 15.52 8.25 -10.98
C GLY A 94 16.43 9.07 -11.87
N ARG A 95 17.54 8.49 -12.32
CA ARG A 95 18.39 9.10 -13.34
C ARG A 95 18.82 8.04 -14.35
N PRO A 96 18.43 8.15 -15.64
CA PRO A 96 18.92 7.21 -16.63
C PRO A 96 20.42 7.41 -16.82
N LEU A 97 21.20 6.34 -16.62
CA LEU A 97 22.64 6.34 -16.89
C LEU A 97 22.90 6.04 -18.36
N ASN A 98 22.07 5.20 -18.96
CA ASN A 98 22.05 4.88 -20.38
C ASN A 98 20.64 4.44 -20.79
N SER A 99 20.46 3.90 -22.01
CA SER A 99 19.16 3.42 -22.50
C SER A 99 18.63 2.19 -21.77
N VAL A 100 19.48 1.47 -21.03
CA VAL A 100 19.16 0.20 -20.37
C VAL A 100 19.00 0.38 -18.86
N LEU A 101 19.86 1.16 -18.22
CA LEU A 101 19.97 1.23 -16.77
C LEU A 101 19.53 2.58 -16.22
N GLU A 102 18.64 2.51 -15.24
CA GLU A 102 18.17 3.66 -14.49
C GLU A 102 18.14 3.33 -12.99
N PRO A 103 19.14 3.74 -12.20
CA PRO A 103 19.04 3.76 -10.76
C PRO A 103 18.01 4.80 -10.30
N PHE A 104 17.35 4.51 -9.19
CA PHE A 104 16.42 5.42 -8.55
C PHE A 104 16.42 5.23 -7.03
N ILE A 105 15.99 6.26 -6.34
CA ILE A 105 15.62 6.22 -4.92
C ILE A 105 14.13 6.51 -4.79
N PHE A 106 13.52 6.06 -3.71
CA PHE A 106 12.11 6.30 -3.45
C PHE A 106 11.81 6.53 -1.98
N ALA A 107 10.72 7.23 -1.73
CA ALA A 107 10.07 7.32 -0.43
C ALA A 107 8.57 7.11 -0.60
N ASP A 108 8.01 6.21 0.19
CA ASP A 108 6.59 5.88 0.17
C ASP A 108 5.96 6.13 1.54
N ALA A 109 4.69 6.50 1.50
CA ALA A 109 3.83 6.65 2.65
C ALA A 109 2.46 6.05 2.33
N ALA A 110 1.95 5.13 3.14
CA ALA A 110 0.64 4.55 2.91
C ALA A 110 0.01 4.03 4.20
N ASN A 111 -1.32 4.04 4.24
CA ASN A 111 -2.06 3.29 5.24
C ASN A 111 -3.48 2.99 4.75
N ALA A 112 -4.07 1.93 5.31
CA ALA A 112 -5.50 1.71 5.27
C ALA A 112 -6.12 2.11 6.62
N PHE A 113 -7.29 2.71 6.59
CA PHE A 113 -7.97 3.24 7.77
C PHE A 113 -9.35 2.60 7.92
N SER A 114 -9.79 2.44 9.17
CA SER A 114 -11.17 2.04 9.48
C SER A 114 -12.06 3.28 9.65
N ARG A 115 -13.32 3.17 9.24
CA ARG A 115 -14.36 4.19 9.38
C ARG A 115 -14.48 4.71 10.80
N GLU A 116 -14.35 3.80 11.75
CA GLU A 116 -14.56 4.02 13.19
C GLU A 116 -13.51 4.97 13.76
N ASN A 117 -12.28 4.88 13.25
CA ASN A 117 -11.15 5.68 13.74
C ASN A 117 -10.90 6.94 12.90
N GLY A 118 -11.50 7.08 11.71
CA GLY A 118 -11.30 8.26 10.85
C GLY A 118 -10.04 8.22 9.99
N TRP A 119 -9.76 9.30 9.26
CA TRP A 119 -8.57 9.44 8.40
C TRP A 119 -7.36 9.91 9.23
N PHE A 120 -6.16 9.40 8.91
CA PHE A 120 -4.89 9.83 9.53
C PHE A 120 -4.81 9.69 11.05
N HIS A 121 -5.73 8.94 11.65
CA HIS A 121 -5.60 8.47 13.02
C HIS A 121 -4.67 7.26 13.06
N GLU A 122 -3.93 7.11 14.16
CA GLU A 122 -3.26 5.86 14.49
C GLU A 122 -4.34 4.79 14.65
N PRO A 123 -4.50 3.86 13.68
CA PRO A 123 -5.40 2.75 13.89
C PRO A 123 -4.79 1.88 14.98
N ASN A 124 -5.59 1.00 15.61
CA ASN A 124 -5.07 -0.10 16.42
C ASN A 124 -4.04 -0.86 15.57
N THR A 125 -2.77 -0.54 15.73
CA THR A 125 -1.67 -1.02 14.92
C THR A 125 -0.48 -1.20 15.83
N VAL A 126 0.25 -2.28 15.63
CA VAL A 126 1.44 -2.67 16.40
C VAL A 126 2.72 -1.99 15.85
N ARG A 127 2.60 -0.78 15.30
CA ARG A 127 3.71 -0.06 14.65
C ARG A 127 3.63 1.44 14.95
N PRO A 128 4.78 2.13 15.11
CA PRO A 128 4.80 3.58 15.20
C PRO A 128 4.43 4.17 13.85
N LEU A 129 3.39 5.00 13.77
CA LEU A 129 2.97 5.67 12.54
C LEU A 129 3.32 7.15 12.60
N VAL A 130 3.63 7.76 11.45
CA VAL A 130 3.88 9.21 11.37
C VAL A 130 2.68 9.86 10.71
N GLY A 131 1.90 10.63 11.48
CA GLY A 131 0.65 11.22 11.00
C GLY A 131 -0.37 10.17 10.52
N GLY A 132 -0.39 9.00 11.19
CA GLY A 132 -1.25 7.88 10.81
C GLY A 132 -0.84 7.15 9.53
N MET A 133 0.38 7.37 9.01
CA MET A 133 0.89 6.68 7.82
C MET A 133 2.11 5.81 8.12
N ALA A 134 2.19 4.66 7.47
CA ALA A 134 3.40 3.85 7.44
C ALA A 134 4.34 4.42 6.36
N LEU A 135 5.61 4.57 6.71
CA LEU A 135 6.66 5.16 5.86
C LEU A 135 7.71 4.11 5.52
N SER A 136 8.22 4.19 4.29
CA SER A 136 9.38 3.43 3.83
C SER A 136 10.22 4.28 2.89
N THR A 137 11.50 3.94 2.80
CA THR A 137 12.41 4.50 1.81
C THR A 137 13.26 3.40 1.21
N GLY A 138 13.90 3.67 0.08
CA GLY A 138 14.81 2.70 -0.50
C GLY A 138 15.40 3.14 -1.81
N PHE A 139 16.05 2.19 -2.46
CA PHE A 139 16.62 2.38 -3.77
C PHE A 139 16.33 1.19 -4.66
N GLY A 140 16.51 1.39 -5.96
CA GLY A 140 16.37 0.34 -6.93
C GLY A 140 17.04 0.65 -8.23
N ILE A 141 17.00 -0.35 -9.10
CA ILE A 141 17.58 -0.31 -10.44
C ILE A 141 16.52 -0.82 -11.41
N LEU A 142 16.17 0.02 -12.39
CA LEU A 142 15.34 -0.35 -13.52
C LEU A 142 16.25 -0.73 -14.68
N VAL A 143 16.08 -1.96 -15.18
CA VAL A 143 16.76 -2.51 -16.34
C VAL A 143 15.75 -2.65 -17.47
N ARG A 144 15.86 -1.79 -18.48
CA ARG A 144 15.00 -1.74 -19.67
C ARG A 144 15.55 -2.69 -20.73
N LEU A 145 15.17 -3.97 -20.66
CA LEU A 145 15.46 -4.92 -21.73
C LEU A 145 14.39 -4.78 -22.84
N PRO A 146 14.74 -5.02 -24.11
CA PRO A 146 13.80 -4.88 -25.24
C PRO A 146 12.52 -5.69 -25.10
N VAL A 147 12.61 -6.89 -24.49
CA VAL A 147 11.50 -7.84 -24.37
C VAL A 147 10.85 -7.77 -22.99
N LEU A 148 11.62 -7.47 -21.94
CA LEU A 148 11.16 -7.62 -20.57
C LEU A 148 11.84 -6.64 -19.62
N PRO A 149 11.17 -5.56 -19.19
CA PRO A 149 11.73 -4.68 -18.17
C PRO A 149 11.84 -5.43 -16.83
N LEU A 150 12.98 -5.28 -16.18
CA LEU A 150 13.25 -5.80 -14.84
C LEU A 150 13.45 -4.65 -13.87
N ARG A 151 12.91 -4.78 -12.66
CA ARG A 151 13.01 -3.78 -11.63
C ARG A 151 13.43 -4.42 -10.31
N PHE A 152 14.57 -4.01 -9.82
CA PHE A 152 15.13 -4.48 -8.56
C PHE A 152 14.97 -3.39 -7.51
N GLU A 153 14.43 -3.73 -6.36
CA GLU A 153 14.17 -2.77 -5.28
C GLU A 153 14.62 -3.31 -3.94
N TRP A 154 15.27 -2.47 -3.15
CA TRP A 154 15.57 -2.70 -1.75
C TRP A 154 14.86 -1.61 -0.96
N GLY A 155 13.86 -2.02 -0.17
CA GLY A 155 13.08 -1.12 0.66
C GLY A 155 13.35 -1.33 2.13
N TRP A 156 13.49 -0.23 2.86
CA TRP A 156 13.59 -0.17 4.31
C TRP A 156 12.30 0.43 4.86
N PRO A 157 11.50 -0.36 5.60
CA PRO A 157 10.41 0.18 6.37
C PRO A 157 10.97 1.08 7.48
N LEU A 158 10.53 2.34 7.53
CA LEU A 158 10.94 3.31 8.56
C LEU A 158 10.03 3.20 9.79
N THR A 159 8.74 2.92 9.56
CA THR A 159 7.72 2.70 10.59
C THR A 159 7.48 1.20 10.79
N ARG A 160 8.46 0.52 11.40
CA ARG A 160 8.47 -0.93 11.58
C ARG A 160 7.65 -1.36 12.79
N GLY A 161 6.78 -2.34 12.60
CA GLY A 161 6.23 -3.16 13.67
C GLY A 161 7.10 -4.40 13.91
N GLU A 162 6.79 -5.15 14.97
CA GLU A 162 7.58 -6.31 15.41
C GLU A 162 7.69 -7.43 14.36
N THR A 163 6.70 -7.55 13.48
CA THR A 163 6.62 -8.61 12.47
C THR A 163 7.14 -8.18 11.10
N ASP A 164 7.55 -6.92 10.93
CA ASP A 164 8.05 -6.45 9.64
C ASP A 164 9.54 -6.76 9.46
N PRO A 165 9.96 -7.09 8.22
CA PRO A 165 11.37 -7.29 7.92
C PRO A 165 12.18 -6.00 8.13
N GLU A 166 13.48 -6.14 8.35
CA GLU A 166 14.39 -4.98 8.43
C GLU A 166 14.60 -4.30 7.10
N TRP A 167 14.64 -5.10 6.04
CA TRP A 167 14.66 -4.67 4.66
C TRP A 167 14.00 -5.75 3.83
N LEU A 168 13.40 -5.35 2.71
CA LEU A 168 12.77 -6.28 1.79
C LEU A 168 13.28 -6.03 0.38
N PHE A 169 13.77 -7.09 -0.24
CA PHE A 169 14.08 -7.11 -1.65
C PHE A 169 12.83 -7.47 -2.46
N SER A 170 12.56 -6.71 -3.52
CA SER A 170 11.46 -6.96 -4.45
C SER A 170 11.97 -6.98 -5.89
N LEU A 171 11.41 -7.90 -6.69
CA LEU A 171 11.69 -8.04 -8.11
C LEU A 171 10.40 -7.85 -8.91
N GLY A 172 10.37 -6.81 -9.74
CA GLY A 172 9.35 -6.58 -10.75
C GLY A 172 9.78 -7.12 -12.10
N VAL A 173 8.92 -7.94 -12.72
CA VAL A 173 9.13 -8.52 -14.05
C VAL A 173 7.96 -8.13 -14.93
N GLY A 174 8.22 -7.39 -16.02
CA GLY A 174 7.16 -6.97 -16.95
C GLY A 174 6.16 -5.96 -16.37
N THR A 175 6.39 -5.47 -15.15
CA THR A 175 5.59 -4.42 -14.54
C THR A 175 5.82 -3.12 -15.29
N GLY A 176 4.84 -2.70 -16.09
CA GLY A 176 4.86 -1.43 -16.80
C GLY A 176 5.05 -0.26 -15.83
N VAL A 177 5.97 0.65 -16.19
CA VAL A 177 6.28 1.87 -15.44
C VAL A 177 5.10 2.83 -15.47
#